data_AF-A0A1H3X6V0-F1
#
_entry.id   AF-A0A1H3X6V0-F1
#
_cell.length_a   1.000
_cell.length_b   1.000
_cell.length_c   1.000
_cell.angle_alpha   90.00
_cell.angle_beta   90.00
_cell.angle_gamma   90.00
#
_symmetry.space_group_name_H-M   'P 1'
#
loop_
_entity.id
_entity.type
_entity.pdbx_description
1 polymer ?
#
loop_
_entity_poly.entity_id
_entity_poly.type
_entity_poly.pdbx_seq_one_letter_code
_entity_poly.pdbx_strand_id
1 'polypeptide(L)'
;MKNVLNNPQYNIIAVIIVEIITCSISFSANFSDGSLKTTLIKWTPALIGISTLMIYLVSRLLFKKLNWLITLLGIILMFYAAFTIYGTDFSQTI
;
A
#
# COMPACT_ATOMS: atom_id res chain seq x y z
N MET A 1 19.83 14.97 -15.96
CA MET A 1 19.24 13.99 -15.03
C MET A 1 18.10 13.26 -15.72
N LYS A 2 18.19 11.94 -15.95
CA LYS A 2 17.02 11.16 -16.37
C LYS A 2 15.97 11.30 -15.26
N ASN A 3 14.76 11.75 -15.59
CA ASN A 3 13.68 11.94 -14.62
C ASN A 3 13.33 10.59 -13.96
N VAL A 4 13.96 10.30 -12.81
CA VAL A 4 13.77 9.06 -12.02
C VAL A 4 12.28 8.84 -11.73
N LEU A 5 11.55 9.92 -11.47
CA LEU A 5 10.11 9.92 -11.22
C LEU A 5 9.26 9.46 -12.42
N ASN A 6 9.71 9.65 -13.65
CA ASN A 6 8.98 9.22 -14.85
C ASN A 6 9.41 7.83 -15.34
N ASN A 7 10.37 7.18 -14.68
CA ASN A 7 10.75 5.83 -15.04
C ASN A 7 9.71 4.85 -14.48
N PRO A 8 9.04 4.05 -15.32
CA PRO A 8 8.02 3.12 -14.87
C PRO A 8 8.55 2.02 -13.95
N GLN A 9 9.80 1.60 -14.13
CA GLN A 9 10.40 0.55 -13.30
C GLN A 9 10.57 1.03 -11.85
N TYR A 10 11.04 2.26 -11.65
CA TYR A 10 11.22 2.81 -10.30
C TYR A 10 9.89 3.01 -9.56
N ASN A 11 8.83 3.44 -10.26
CA ASN A 11 7.51 3.57 -9.64
C ASN A 11 6.96 2.21 -9.18
N ILE A 12 7.05 1.18 -10.02
CA ILE A 12 6.59 -0.17 -9.66
C ILE A 12 7.39 -0.74 -8.49
N ILE A 13 8.74 -0.64 -8.55
CA ILE A 13 9.61 -1.11 -7.48
C ILE A 13 9.33 -0.38 -6.16
N ALA A 14 9.11 0.94 -6.20
CA ALA A 14 8.79 1.71 -5.01
C ALA A 14 7.49 1.23 -4.35
N VAL A 15 6.44 0.96 -5.14
CA VAL A 15 5.17 0.43 -4.60
C VAL A 15 5.39 -0.93 -3.96
N ILE A 16 6.10 -1.85 -4.61
CA ILE A 16 6.35 -3.20 -4.08
C ILE A 16 7.15 -3.14 -2.77
N ILE A 17 8.20 -2.30 -2.69
CA ILE A 17 9.00 -2.16 -1.47
C ILE A 17 8.13 -1.60 -0.33
N VAL A 18 7.36 -0.55 -0.61
CA VAL A 18 6.46 0.05 0.39
C VAL A 18 5.38 -0.95 0.83
N GLU A 19 4.84 -1.74 -0.09
CA GLU A 19 3.85 -2.77 0.20
C GLU A 19 4.41 -3.81 1.18
N ILE A 20 5.63 -4.30 0.97
CA ILE A 20 6.29 -5.23 1.90
C ILE A 20 6.48 -4.61 3.29
N ILE A 21 6.92 -3.35 3.36
CA ILE A 21 7.13 -2.63 4.62
C ILE A 21 5.79 -2.44 5.37
N THR A 22 4.78 -1.93 4.68
CA THR A 22 3.46 -1.61 5.27
C THR A 22 2.66 -2.87 5.63
N CYS A 23 2.82 -3.96 4.88
CA CYS A 23 2.32 -5.27 5.30
C CYS A 23 3.05 -5.75 6.56
N SER A 24 4.38 -5.65 6.63
CA SER A 24 5.12 -6.06 7.83
C SER A 24 4.64 -5.31 9.09
N ILE A 25 4.35 -4.01 8.96
CA ILE A 25 3.74 -3.19 10.04
C ILE A 25 2.33 -3.67 10.39
N SER A 26 1.49 -3.96 9.39
CA SER A 26 0.12 -4.41 9.65
C SER A 26 0.07 -5.80 10.29
N PHE A 27 0.99 -6.68 9.93
CA PHE A 27 1.09 -8.02 10.49
C PHE A 27 1.65 -8.06 11.92
N SER A 28 2.40 -7.03 12.33
CA SER A 28 2.88 -6.87 13.71
C SER A 28 1.83 -6.28 14.66
N ALA A 29 0.68 -5.82 14.13
CA ALA A 29 -0.42 -5.31 14.95
C ALA A 29 -1.02 -6.41 15.85
N ASN A 30 -1.46 -6.00 17.04
CA ASN A 30 -1.97 -6.90 18.07
C ASN A 30 -3.46 -7.21 17.83
N PHE A 31 -3.76 -8.44 17.40
CA PHE A 31 -5.11 -8.94 17.22
C PHE A 31 -5.35 -10.08 18.21
N SER A 32 -6.50 -10.07 18.87
CA SER A 32 -6.88 -11.08 19.88
C SER A 32 -7.23 -12.44 19.29
N ASP A 33 -7.62 -12.50 18.01
CA ASP A 33 -8.05 -13.70 17.32
C ASP A 33 -7.38 -13.89 15.95
N GLY A 34 -7.17 -15.15 15.57
CA GLY A 34 -6.65 -15.57 14.26
C GLY A 34 -7.76 -15.75 13.22
N SER A 35 -8.87 -15.02 13.33
CA SER A 35 -10.01 -15.18 12.45
C SER A 35 -9.71 -14.70 11.03
N LEU A 36 -10.49 -15.19 10.07
CA LEU A 36 -10.35 -14.79 8.67
C LEU A 36 -10.56 -13.27 8.49
N LYS A 37 -11.36 -12.64 9.35
CA LYS A 37 -11.57 -11.19 9.38
C LYS A 37 -10.29 -10.44 9.75
N THR A 38 -9.55 -10.87 10.76
CA THR A 38 -8.30 -10.21 11.15
C THR A 38 -7.21 -10.42 10.11
N THR A 39 -7.15 -11.60 9.49
CA THR A 39 -6.28 -11.83 8.34
C THR A 39 -6.59 -10.84 7.21
N LEU A 40 -7.86 -10.67 6.83
CA LEU A 40 -8.24 -9.72 5.77
C LEU A 40 -7.84 -8.28 6.10
N ILE A 41 -8.01 -7.85 7.36
CA ILE A 41 -7.59 -6.51 7.79
C ILE A 41 -6.07 -6.35 7.66
N LYS A 42 -5.28 -7.34 8.07
CA LYS A 42 -3.81 -7.30 7.95
C LYS A 42 -3.32 -7.21 6.50
N TRP A 43 -4.08 -7.75 5.55
CA TRP A 43 -3.78 -7.68 4.11
C TRP A 43 -4.20 -6.36 3.44
N THR A 44 -4.83 -5.42 4.17
CA THR A 44 -5.29 -4.14 3.62
C THR A 44 -4.19 -3.37 2.85
N PRO A 45 -2.94 -3.23 3.34
CA PRO A 45 -1.90 -2.53 2.59
C PRO A 45 -1.57 -3.20 1.25
N ALA A 46 -1.59 -4.53 1.17
CA ALA A 46 -1.37 -5.26 -0.09
C ALA A 46 -2.50 -5.03 -1.09
N LEU A 47 -3.75 -5.04 -0.63
CA LEU A 47 -4.90 -4.73 -1.48
C LEU A 47 -4.80 -3.31 -2.05
N ILE A 48 -4.35 -2.36 -1.24
CA ILE A 48 -4.06 -0.99 -1.69
C ILE A 48 -2.88 -0.97 -2.67
N GLY A 49 -1.79 -1.70 -2.40
CA GLY A 49 -0.61 -1.80 -3.26
C GLY A 49 -0.95 -2.33 -4.66
N ILE A 50 -1.66 -3.46 -4.73
CA ILE A 50 -2.13 -4.07 -5.99
C ILE A 50 -3.07 -3.10 -6.73
N SER A 51 -4.02 -2.48 -6.02
CA SER A 51 -4.94 -1.50 -6.62
C SER A 51 -4.19 -0.29 -7.17
N THR A 52 -3.18 0.20 -6.46
CA THR A 52 -2.31 1.30 -6.88
C THR A 52 -1.56 0.94 -8.15
N LEU A 53 -0.98 -0.26 -8.23
CA LEU A 53 -0.30 -0.73 -9.44
C LEU A 53 -1.26 -0.80 -10.64
N MET A 54 -2.47 -1.31 -10.45
CA MET A 54 -3.47 -1.35 -11.53
C MET A 54 -3.84 0.06 -12.02
N ILE A 55 -4.14 0.98 -11.10
CA ILE A 55 -4.48 2.37 -11.45
C ILE A 55 -3.28 3.07 -12.11
N TYR A 56 -2.06 2.80 -11.64
CA TYR A 56 -0.83 3.34 -12.24
C TYR A 56 -0.66 2.86 -13.69
N LEU A 57 -0.89 1.57 -13.96
CA LEU A 57 -0.80 1.02 -15.31
C LEU A 57 -1.85 1.64 -16.25
N VAL A 58 -3.09 1.77 -15.80
CA VAL A 58 -4.17 2.41 -16.57
C VAL A 58 -3.86 3.90 -16.81
N SER A 59 -3.44 4.62 -15.76
CA SER A 59 -3.06 6.03 -15.89
C SER A 59 -1.83 6.22 -16.76
N ARG A 60 -0.91 5.27 -16.84
CA ARG A 60 0.22 5.36 -17.76
C ARG A 60 -0.22 5.32 -19.22
N LEU A 61 -1.30 4.59 -19.53
CA LEU A 61 -1.89 4.56 -20.88
C LEU A 61 -2.56 5.89 -21.23
N LEU A 62 -3.27 6.50 -20.27
CA LEU A 62 -4.06 7.74 -20.49
C LEU A 62 -3.25 9.04 -20.29
N PHE A 63 -2.42 9.11 -19.26
CA PHE A 63 -1.74 10.30 -18.76
C PHE A 63 -0.24 10.05 -18.52
N LYS A 64 0.59 10.30 -19.53
CA LYS A 64 2.04 9.96 -19.51
C LYS A 64 2.92 10.82 -18.59
N LYS A 65 2.48 12.04 -18.22
CA LYS A 65 3.30 13.01 -17.46
C LYS A 65 3.04 13.05 -15.95
N LEU A 66 1.87 12.61 -15.50
CA LEU A 66 1.42 12.74 -14.10
C LEU A 66 1.18 11.39 -13.41
N ASN A 67 1.53 10.28 -14.08
CA ASN A 67 1.34 8.92 -13.55
C ASN A 67 2.06 8.67 -12.21
N TRP A 68 3.20 9.32 -11.98
CA TRP A 68 3.98 9.19 -10.74
C TRP A 68 3.21 9.68 -9.49
N LEU A 69 2.22 10.58 -9.65
CA LEU A 69 1.37 11.02 -8.54
C LEU A 69 0.55 9.87 -7.96
N ILE A 70 0.14 8.91 -8.79
CA ILE A 70 -0.62 7.74 -8.33
C ILE A 70 0.25 6.86 -7.44
N THR A 71 1.51 6.66 -7.82
CA THR A 71 2.50 5.96 -7.01
C THR A 71 2.62 6.61 -5.63
N LEU A 72 2.77 7.94 -5.61
CA LEU A 72 2.91 8.70 -4.36
C LEU A 72 1.66 8.61 -3.49
N LEU A 73 0.47 8.78 -4.08
CA LEU A 73 -0.81 8.68 -3.37
C LEU A 73 -1.03 7.28 -2.79
N GLY A 74 -0.74 6.24 -3.55
CA GLY A 74 -0.83 4.85 -3.08
C GLY A 74 0.13 4.56 -1.94
N ILE A 75 1.37 5.07 -2.00
CA ILE A 75 2.35 4.97 -0.91
C ILE A 75 1.82 5.61 0.38
N ILE A 76 1.31 6.85 0.28
CA ILE A 76 0.75 7.56 1.44
C ILE A 76 -0.43 6.77 2.02
N LEU A 77 -1.31 6.26 1.17
CA LEU A 77 -2.49 5.49 1.60
C LEU A 77 -2.11 4.16 2.26
N MET A 78 -1.10 3.45 1.74
CA MET A 78 -0.59 2.21 2.36
C MET A 78 0.00 2.47 3.75
N PHE A 79 0.79 3.53 3.92
CA PHE A 79 1.33 3.90 5.23
C PHE A 79 0.22 4.33 6.20
N TYR A 80 -0.73 5.14 5.73
CA TYR A 80 -1.89 5.53 6.53
C TYR A 80 -2.64 4.29 7.04
N ALA A 81 -3.00 3.38 6.16
CA ALA A 81 -3.69 2.14 6.53
C ALA A 81 -2.87 1.29 7.51
N ALA A 82 -1.58 1.09 7.24
CA ALA A 82 -0.72 0.29 8.09
C ALA A 82 -0.56 0.87 9.50
N PHE A 83 -0.37 2.19 9.62
CA PHE A 83 -0.26 2.83 10.92
C PHE A 83 -1.59 2.86 11.67
N THR A 84 -2.71 3.05 10.97
CA THR A 84 -4.04 2.93 11.59
C THR A 84 -4.26 1.53 12.13
N ILE A 85 -3.95 0.48 11.37
CA ILE A 85 -4.05 -0.91 11.82
C ILE A 85 -3.12 -1.14 13.02
N TYR A 86 -1.85 -0.74 12.92
CA TYR A 86 -0.88 -0.92 13.99
C TYR A 86 -1.26 -0.21 15.29
N GLY A 87 -1.81 1.00 15.20
CA GLY A 87 -2.24 1.80 16.35
C GLY A 87 -3.61 1.43 16.92
N THR A 88 -4.39 0.60 16.22
CA THR A 88 -5.71 0.17 16.68
C THR A 88 -5.58 -1.04 17.58
N ASP A 89 -6.14 -0.96 18.79
CA ASP A 89 -6.25 -2.12 19.68
C ASP A 89 -7.47 -2.98 19.29
N PHE A 90 -7.23 -4.02 18.50
CA PHE A 90 -8.29 -4.93 18.08
C PHE A 90 -8.73 -5.90 19.19
N SER A 91 -8.03 -5.95 20.34
CA SER A 91 -8.43 -6.80 21.47
C SER A 91 -9.68 -6.32 22.19
N GLN A 92 -10.02 -5.03 22.07
CA GLN A 92 -11.19 -4.41 22.71
C GLN A 92 -12.42 -4.33 21.81
N THR A 93 -12.31 -4.74 20.54
CA THR A 93 -13.34 -4.45 19.51
C THR A 93 -14.09 -5.70 19.03
N ILE A 94 -13.87 -6.86 19.67
CA ILE A 94 -14.53 -8.14 19.35
C ILE A 94 -15.05 -8.78 20.63
#